data_AF-A0A4S8KQD7-F1
#
_entry.id   AF-A0A4S8KQD7-F1
#
_cell.length_a   1.000
_cell.length_b   1.000
_cell.length_c   1.000
_cell.angle_alpha   90.00
_cell.angle_beta   90.00
_cell.angle_gamma   90.00
#
_symmetry.space_group_name_H-M   'P 1'
#
loop_
_entity.id
_entity.type
_entity.pdbx_description
1 polymer ?
#
loop_
_entity_poly.entity_id
_entity_poly.type
_entity_poly.pdbx_seq_one_letter_code
_entity_poly.pdbx_strand_id
1 'polypeptide(L)'
;ADQNLELRIETDSKYVITLLTSKKNQIEDNGYIGTANKALLRSTIASLRRRKYQTYFKWVKGHDGHERNEGADEMARKALTKDKASPIHLSVAPTLLATGAKLSTMTQALAYKAVQEWKPISAKRQRTNRNILAIKDITEQRFNYIPTEEKIWKSIRQKDIERKTRYFPWMAIHDAYMTGTHWLRPSFKPELQERACCKHCDAIEDLEHILIRCSTTGQQIIWGLVETLW
;
A
#
# COMPACT_ATOMS: atom_id res chain seq x y z
N ALA A 1 7.61 -35.19 -15.50
CA ALA A 1 8.95 -35.61 -15.05
C ALA A 1 8.78 -36.68 -13.98
N ASP A 2 9.61 -37.72 -14.01
CA ASP A 2 9.59 -38.77 -13.01
C ASP A 2 9.87 -38.18 -11.61
N GLN A 3 9.04 -38.55 -10.63
CA GLN A 3 9.23 -38.14 -9.24
C GLN A 3 10.35 -38.92 -8.55
N ASN A 4 10.85 -39.99 -9.19
CA ASN A 4 11.86 -40.91 -8.68
C ASN A 4 13.29 -40.62 -9.19
N LEU A 5 13.51 -39.51 -9.88
CA LEU A 5 14.85 -39.10 -10.34
C LEU A 5 15.23 -37.74 -9.79
N GLU A 6 16.52 -37.50 -9.60
CA GLU A 6 17.04 -36.16 -9.34
C GLU A 6 16.62 -35.19 -10.45
N LEU A 7 16.24 -33.97 -10.08
CA LEU A 7 15.85 -32.94 -11.02
C LEU A 7 16.80 -31.75 -10.94
N ARG A 8 17.37 -31.37 -12.08
CA ARG A 8 18.17 -30.15 -12.22
C ARG A 8 17.41 -29.15 -13.09
N ILE A 9 17.11 -27.98 -12.53
CA ILE A 9 16.40 -26.90 -13.19
C ILE A 9 17.39 -25.77 -13.45
N GLU A 10 17.58 -25.42 -14.71
CA GLU A 10 18.36 -24.25 -15.13
C GLU A 10 17.39 -23.08 -15.37
N THR A 11 17.72 -21.90 -14.84
CA THR A 11 16.94 -20.67 -15.09
C THR A 11 17.83 -19.44 -14.92
N ASP A 12 17.57 -18.43 -15.73
CA ASP A 12 18.16 -17.11 -15.63
C ASP A 12 17.57 -16.25 -14.50
N SER A 13 16.42 -16.64 -13.97
CA SER A 13 15.71 -15.91 -12.93
C SER A 13 16.31 -16.14 -11.55
N LYS A 14 17.31 -15.33 -11.19
CA LYS A 14 17.87 -15.28 -9.83
C LYS A 14 16.79 -14.99 -8.78
N TYR A 15 15.76 -14.22 -9.16
CA TYR A 15 14.59 -13.95 -8.33
C TYR A 15 13.86 -15.24 -7.93
N VAL A 16 13.48 -16.08 -8.90
CA VAL A 16 12.77 -17.34 -8.65
C VAL A 16 13.62 -18.29 -7.80
N ILE A 17 14.92 -18.44 -8.13
CA ILE A 17 15.83 -19.28 -7.35
C ILE A 17 15.86 -18.82 -5.89
N THR A 18 16.01 -17.53 -5.65
CA THR A 18 16.07 -16.95 -4.29
C THR A 18 14.78 -17.23 -3.50
N LEU A 19 13.61 -17.09 -4.14
CA LEU A 19 12.33 -17.35 -3.49
C LEU A 19 12.12 -18.83 -3.14
N LEU A 20 12.51 -19.74 -4.04
CA LEU A 20 12.32 -21.18 -3.88
C LEU A 20 13.38 -21.85 -3.00
N THR A 21 14.49 -21.18 -2.73
CA THR A 21 15.60 -21.71 -1.92
C THR A 21 15.76 -20.93 -0.61
N SER A 22 16.54 -19.85 -0.60
CA SER A 22 16.96 -19.15 0.62
C SER A 22 15.82 -18.42 1.32
N LYS A 23 14.83 -17.88 0.59
CA LYS A 23 13.69 -17.16 1.19
C LYS A 23 12.46 -18.04 1.42
N LYS A 24 12.48 -19.31 0.98
CA LYS A 24 11.31 -20.20 1.03
C LYS A 24 10.68 -20.28 2.41
N ASN A 25 11.50 -20.57 3.42
CA ASN A 25 11.04 -20.73 4.80
C ASN A 25 10.47 -19.44 5.37
N GLN A 26 11.12 -18.30 5.13
CA GLN A 26 10.63 -16.99 5.58
C GLN A 26 9.26 -16.66 4.95
N ILE A 27 9.08 -16.97 3.67
CA ILE A 27 7.81 -16.70 2.97
C ILE A 27 6.68 -17.59 3.50
N GLU A 28 6.97 -18.87 3.75
CA GLU A 28 6.02 -19.80 4.37
C GLU A 28 5.68 -19.38 5.82
N ASP A 29 6.68 -19.00 6.62
CA ASP A 29 6.49 -18.47 7.97
C ASP A 29 5.67 -17.18 7.95
N ASN A 30 5.82 -16.34 6.93
CA ASN A 30 5.00 -15.14 6.74
C ASN A 30 3.61 -15.43 6.15
N GLY A 31 3.27 -16.70 5.90
CA GLY A 31 1.98 -17.09 5.33
C GLY A 31 1.71 -16.50 3.94
N TYR A 32 2.76 -16.16 3.19
CA TYR A 32 2.69 -15.49 1.89
C TYR A 32 2.02 -14.10 1.90
N ILE A 33 1.84 -13.47 3.07
CA ILE A 33 1.27 -12.13 3.19
C ILE A 33 2.18 -11.11 2.49
N GLY A 34 1.60 -10.21 1.71
CA GLY A 34 2.31 -9.18 0.95
C GLY A 34 3.20 -9.72 -0.16
N THR A 35 3.12 -11.01 -0.49
CA THR A 35 3.94 -11.65 -1.52
C THR A 35 3.22 -11.62 -2.86
N ALA A 36 3.82 -10.98 -3.86
CA ALA A 36 3.32 -11.01 -5.23
C ALA A 36 3.28 -12.46 -5.75
N ASN A 37 2.28 -12.79 -6.58
CA ASN A 37 2.12 -14.12 -7.17
C ASN A 37 2.05 -15.26 -6.13
N LYS A 38 1.53 -14.98 -4.91
CA LYS A 38 1.47 -15.93 -3.79
C LYS A 38 0.89 -17.30 -4.16
N ALA A 39 -0.12 -17.35 -5.03
CA ALA A 39 -0.74 -18.60 -5.46
C ALA A 39 0.22 -19.49 -6.29
N LEU A 40 0.97 -18.89 -7.23
CA LEU A 40 1.98 -19.60 -8.03
C LEU A 40 3.09 -20.11 -7.13
N LEU A 41 3.64 -19.25 -6.27
CA LEU A 41 4.74 -19.60 -5.38
C LEU A 41 4.34 -20.73 -4.41
N ARG A 42 3.14 -20.65 -3.84
CA ARG A 42 2.59 -21.67 -2.95
C ARG A 42 2.42 -23.02 -3.67
N SER A 43 1.91 -23.02 -4.89
CA SER A 43 1.77 -24.24 -5.70
C SER A 43 3.13 -24.85 -6.06
N THR A 44 4.09 -24.02 -6.46
CA THR A 44 5.45 -24.46 -6.84
C THR A 44 6.19 -25.05 -5.64
N ILE A 45 6.19 -24.38 -4.48
CA ILE A 45 6.84 -24.88 -3.26
C ILE A 45 6.24 -26.24 -2.86
N ALA A 46 4.92 -26.38 -2.91
CA ALA A 46 4.26 -27.62 -2.56
C ALA A 46 4.53 -28.74 -3.59
N SER A 47 4.72 -28.39 -4.87
CA SER A 47 5.16 -29.33 -5.91
C SER A 47 6.61 -29.80 -5.70
N LEU A 48 7.51 -28.90 -5.28
CA LEU A 48 8.88 -29.25 -4.90
C LEU A 48 8.90 -30.16 -3.67
N ARG A 49 8.11 -29.83 -2.65
CA ARG A 49 7.96 -30.64 -1.41
C ARG A 49 7.45 -32.05 -1.67
N ARG A 50 6.63 -32.25 -2.71
CA ARG A 50 6.08 -33.56 -3.09
C ARG A 50 7.13 -34.52 -3.64
N ARG A 51 8.23 -34.00 -4.19
CA ARG A 51 9.26 -34.82 -4.84
C ARG A 51 10.01 -35.64 -3.81
N LYS A 52 10.26 -36.92 -4.12
CA LYS A 52 11.04 -37.83 -3.27
C LYS A 52 12.53 -37.53 -3.31
N TYR A 53 13.04 -37.16 -4.48
CA TYR A 53 14.45 -36.88 -4.71
C TYR A 53 14.73 -35.37 -4.77
N GLN A 54 16.01 -35.03 -4.52
CA GLN A 54 16.47 -33.66 -4.52
C GLN A 54 16.21 -32.94 -5.85
N THR A 55 15.92 -31.65 -5.71
CA THR A 55 15.76 -30.72 -6.83
C THR A 55 16.82 -29.64 -6.68
N TYR A 56 17.67 -29.51 -7.69
CA TYR A 56 18.75 -28.54 -7.73
C TYR A 56 18.40 -27.43 -8.71
N PHE A 57 18.62 -26.19 -8.28
CA PHE A 57 18.51 -25.02 -9.14
C PHE A 57 19.91 -24.55 -9.52
N LYS A 58 20.13 -24.32 -10.81
CA LYS A 58 21.35 -23.72 -11.33
C LYS A 58 20.98 -22.41 -11.99
N TRP A 59 21.55 -21.33 -11.48
CA TRP A 59 21.45 -20.03 -12.14
C TRP A 59 22.35 -20.06 -13.38
N VAL A 60 21.79 -19.65 -14.51
CA VAL A 60 22.51 -19.43 -15.76
C VAL A 60 22.36 -17.97 -16.16
N LYS A 61 23.31 -17.42 -16.90
CA LYS A 61 23.18 -16.05 -17.39
C LYS A 61 22.30 -16.06 -18.65
N GLY A 62 21.29 -15.21 -18.69
CA GLY A 62 20.43 -15.07 -19.87
C GLY A 62 21.20 -14.50 -21.07
N HIS A 63 20.86 -14.92 -22.27
CA HIS A 63 21.48 -14.49 -23.54
C HIS A 63 22.99 -14.78 -23.64
N ASP A 64 23.49 -15.76 -22.88
CA ASP A 64 24.91 -16.16 -22.86
C ASP A 64 25.18 -17.43 -23.67
N GLY A 65 24.25 -17.82 -24.57
CA GLY A 65 24.42 -18.96 -25.46
C GLY A 65 24.12 -20.32 -24.82
N HIS A 66 23.43 -20.35 -23.67
CA HIS A 66 22.99 -21.61 -23.05
C HIS A 66 21.81 -22.21 -23.82
N GLU A 67 22.09 -23.17 -24.72
CA GLU A 67 21.12 -23.77 -25.65
C GLU A 67 19.76 -24.10 -25.01
N ARG A 68 19.75 -24.71 -23.81
CA ARG A 68 18.51 -25.05 -23.10
C ARG A 68 17.74 -23.83 -22.58
N ASN A 69 18.45 -22.81 -22.10
CA ASN A 69 17.84 -21.58 -21.63
C ASN A 69 17.30 -20.76 -22.82
N GLU A 70 18.08 -20.60 -23.88
CA GLU A 70 17.64 -19.91 -25.11
C GLU A 70 16.41 -20.61 -25.72
N GLY A 71 16.40 -21.95 -25.71
CA GLY A 71 15.24 -22.73 -26.13
C GLY A 71 14.01 -22.47 -25.26
N ALA A 72 14.19 -22.31 -23.95
CA ALA A 72 13.10 -21.95 -23.03
C ALA A 72 12.60 -20.52 -23.26
N ASP A 73 13.50 -19.56 -23.51
CA ASP A 73 13.17 -18.17 -23.81
C ASP A 73 12.39 -18.05 -25.12
N GLU A 74 12.82 -18.78 -26.15
CA GLU A 74 12.12 -18.82 -27.44
C GLU A 74 10.73 -19.45 -27.31
N MET A 75 10.57 -20.50 -26.49
CA MET A 75 9.26 -21.07 -26.19
C MET A 75 8.37 -20.09 -25.42
N ALA A 76 8.92 -19.36 -24.46
CA ALA A 76 8.20 -18.32 -23.71
C ALA A 76 7.75 -17.18 -24.65
N ARG A 77 8.62 -16.75 -25.58
CA ARG A 77 8.31 -15.75 -26.60
C ARG A 77 7.20 -16.22 -27.55
N LYS A 78 7.26 -17.45 -28.03
CA LYS A 78 6.19 -18.07 -28.84
C LYS A 78 4.86 -18.18 -28.08
N ALA A 79 4.90 -18.29 -26.75
CA ALA A 79 3.67 -18.32 -25.96
C ALA A 79 2.94 -16.96 -25.96
N LEU A 80 3.64 -15.85 -26.19
CA LEU A 80 3.04 -14.51 -26.27
C LEU A 80 2.15 -14.32 -27.50
N THR A 81 2.37 -15.10 -28.56
CA THR A 81 1.58 -15.03 -29.80
C THR A 81 0.36 -15.96 -29.78
N LYS A 82 0.10 -16.67 -28.67
CA LYS A 82 -1.07 -17.53 -28.55
C LYS A 82 -2.27 -16.71 -28.09
N ASP A 83 -3.42 -16.91 -28.74
CA ASP A 83 -4.68 -16.21 -28.40
C ASP A 83 -5.20 -16.54 -27.00
N LYS A 84 -4.80 -17.68 -26.43
CA LYS A 84 -5.24 -18.13 -25.11
C LYS A 84 -4.06 -18.59 -24.27
N ALA A 85 -4.05 -18.16 -23.01
CA ALA A 85 -3.10 -18.61 -22.01
C ALA A 85 -3.30 -20.10 -21.71
N SER A 86 -2.19 -20.82 -21.53
CA SER A 86 -2.24 -22.21 -21.07
C SER A 86 -2.82 -22.29 -19.66
N PRO A 87 -3.68 -23.28 -19.36
CA PRO A 87 -4.19 -23.48 -18.01
C PRO A 87 -3.04 -23.86 -17.07
N ILE A 88 -2.98 -23.20 -15.90
CA ILE A 88 -2.02 -23.52 -14.84
C ILE A 88 -2.76 -24.18 -13.68
N HIS A 89 -2.38 -25.41 -13.35
CA HIS A 89 -2.95 -26.12 -12.20
C HIS A 89 -2.32 -25.64 -10.89
N LEU A 90 -3.10 -24.91 -10.10
CA LEU A 90 -2.69 -24.41 -8.78
C LEU A 90 -3.20 -25.28 -7.61
N SER A 91 -3.96 -26.33 -7.91
CA SER A 91 -4.47 -27.26 -6.90
C SER A 91 -3.34 -28.11 -6.34
N VAL A 92 -3.19 -28.11 -5.01
CA VAL A 92 -2.20 -28.91 -4.31
C VAL A 92 -2.83 -29.54 -3.07
N ALA A 93 -2.36 -30.75 -2.72
CA ALA A 93 -2.79 -31.46 -1.52
C ALA A 93 -2.59 -30.58 -0.26
N PRO A 94 -3.61 -30.43 0.60
CA PRO A 94 -3.53 -29.58 1.80
C PRO A 94 -2.36 -29.92 2.73
N THR A 95 -1.97 -31.19 2.79
CA THR A 95 -0.83 -31.69 3.60
C THR A 95 0.52 -31.12 3.18
N LEU A 96 0.63 -30.61 1.94
CA LEU A 96 1.85 -30.01 1.41
C LEU A 96 1.85 -28.48 1.52
N LEU A 97 0.80 -27.87 2.08
CA LEU A 97 0.63 -26.43 2.15
C LEU A 97 0.83 -25.92 3.58
N ALA A 98 1.56 -24.81 3.72
CA ALA A 98 1.44 -23.99 4.92
C ALA A 98 0.02 -23.44 5.01
N THR A 99 -0.59 -23.53 6.20
CA THR A 99 -1.99 -23.16 6.45
C THR A 99 -2.18 -21.72 6.92
N GLY A 100 -1.11 -20.94 7.04
CA GLY A 100 -1.16 -19.54 7.44
C GLY A 100 0.22 -18.99 7.78
N ALA A 101 0.24 -17.78 8.34
CA ALA A 101 1.46 -17.19 8.89
C ALA A 101 1.75 -17.74 10.28
N LYS A 102 3.02 -18.07 10.54
CA LYS A 102 3.52 -18.60 11.79
C LYS A 102 3.51 -17.51 12.86
N LEU A 103 2.70 -17.71 13.90
CA LEU A 103 2.49 -16.72 14.96
C LEU A 103 3.77 -16.40 15.75
N SER A 104 4.65 -17.39 15.97
CA SER A 104 5.88 -17.19 16.76
C SER A 104 6.88 -16.22 16.09
N THR A 105 6.78 -16.02 14.77
CA THR A 105 7.64 -15.11 14.00
C THR A 105 6.86 -13.91 13.45
N MET A 106 5.58 -13.78 13.81
CA MET A 106 4.72 -12.73 13.29
C MET A 106 5.06 -11.38 13.93
N THR A 107 5.24 -10.37 13.10
CA THR A 107 5.38 -8.98 13.55
C THR A 107 4.04 -8.26 13.48
N GLN A 108 3.87 -7.21 14.30
CA GLN A 108 2.68 -6.34 14.21
C GLN A 108 2.50 -5.78 12.79
N ALA A 109 3.59 -5.42 12.10
CA ALA A 109 3.53 -4.94 10.73
C ALA A 109 3.01 -5.99 9.75
N LEU A 110 3.43 -7.26 9.89
CA LEU A 110 2.92 -8.36 9.08
C LEU A 110 1.45 -8.66 9.39
N ALA A 111 1.07 -8.68 10.67
CA ALA A 111 -0.31 -8.88 11.10
C ALA A 111 -1.23 -7.78 10.54
N TYR A 112 -0.79 -6.53 10.61
CA TYR A 112 -1.51 -5.38 10.05
C TYR A 112 -1.71 -5.52 8.54
N LYS A 113 -0.66 -5.90 7.79
CA LYS A 113 -0.79 -6.20 6.35
C LYS A 113 -1.78 -7.34 6.07
N ALA A 114 -1.77 -8.39 6.89
CA ALA A 114 -2.73 -9.49 6.77
C ALA A 114 -4.18 -9.01 6.91
N VAL A 115 -4.43 -8.17 7.93
CA VAL A 115 -5.74 -7.56 8.16
C VAL A 115 -6.13 -6.62 7.03
N GLN A 116 -5.18 -5.88 6.46
CA GLN A 116 -5.43 -5.02 5.30
C GLN A 116 -5.76 -5.82 4.04
N GLU A 117 -5.12 -6.96 3.80
CA GLU A 117 -5.47 -7.85 2.69
C GLU A 117 -6.83 -8.53 2.90
N TRP A 118 -7.18 -8.83 4.15
CA TRP A 118 -8.42 -9.50 4.50
C TRP A 118 -9.64 -8.57 4.49
N LYS A 119 -9.48 -7.35 5.02
CA LYS A 119 -10.55 -6.38 5.01
C LYS A 119 -10.73 -5.86 3.59
N PRO A 120 -11.95 -5.91 3.01
CA PRO A 120 -12.22 -5.21 1.76
C PRO A 120 -11.81 -3.75 1.96
N ILE A 121 -11.17 -3.16 0.94
CA ILE A 121 -10.74 -1.76 0.94
C ILE A 121 -11.90 -0.94 1.53
N SER A 122 -11.72 -0.46 2.76
CA SER A 122 -12.77 0.29 3.43
C SER A 122 -13.12 1.47 2.53
N ALA A 123 -14.42 1.77 2.40
CA ALA A 123 -14.88 2.94 1.65
C ALA A 123 -13.99 4.14 1.98
N LYS A 124 -13.41 4.76 0.95
CA LYS A 124 -12.48 5.86 1.16
C LYS A 124 -13.18 6.93 1.99
N ARG A 125 -12.49 7.45 3.02
CA ARG A 125 -13.04 8.49 3.89
C ARG A 125 -13.36 9.72 3.04
N GLN A 126 -14.64 9.99 2.81
CA GLN A 126 -15.10 11.01 1.86
C GLN A 126 -14.51 12.40 2.15
N ARG A 127 -14.48 12.80 3.43
CA ARG A 127 -13.91 14.08 3.88
C ARG A 127 -12.40 14.17 3.61
N THR A 128 -11.65 13.12 3.92
CA THR A 128 -10.21 13.04 3.60
C THR A 128 -9.97 13.14 2.10
N ASN A 129 -10.75 12.43 1.27
CA ASN A 129 -10.63 12.52 -0.19
C ASN A 129 -10.91 13.93 -0.70
N ARG A 130 -11.94 14.60 -0.18
CA ARG A 130 -12.26 15.98 -0.56
C ARG A 130 -11.06 16.91 -0.29
N ASN A 131 -10.44 16.79 0.88
CA ASN A 131 -9.28 17.60 1.23
C ASN A 131 -8.06 17.27 0.36
N ILE A 132 -7.82 15.98 0.05
CA ILE A 132 -6.75 15.57 -0.88
C ILE A 132 -6.98 16.14 -2.29
N LEU A 133 -8.22 16.14 -2.78
CA LEU A 133 -8.56 16.75 -4.08
C LEU A 133 -8.35 18.27 -4.06
N ALA A 134 -8.83 18.96 -3.02
CA ALA A 134 -8.61 20.39 -2.85
C ALA A 134 -7.11 20.75 -2.85
N ILE A 135 -6.27 19.96 -2.16
CA ILE A 135 -4.82 20.15 -2.18
C ILE A 135 -4.26 20.00 -3.59
N LYS A 136 -4.69 18.99 -4.35
CA LYS A 136 -4.24 18.80 -5.73
C LYS A 136 -4.62 19.98 -6.62
N ASP A 137 -5.89 20.38 -6.58
CA ASP A 137 -6.42 21.48 -7.40
C ASP A 137 -5.69 22.80 -7.10
N ILE A 138 -5.51 23.13 -5.81
CA ILE A 138 -4.78 24.35 -5.41
C ILE A 138 -3.30 24.29 -5.81
N THR A 139 -2.66 23.11 -5.69
CA THR A 139 -1.25 22.95 -6.09
C THR A 139 -1.09 23.09 -7.60
N GLU A 140 -2.02 22.55 -8.38
CA GLU A 140 -2.06 22.71 -9.83
C GLU A 140 -2.22 24.18 -10.22
N GLN A 141 -3.20 24.87 -9.63
CA GLN A 141 -3.46 26.29 -9.92
C GLN A 141 -2.27 27.19 -9.58
N ARG A 142 -1.57 26.91 -8.48
CA ARG A 142 -0.49 27.78 -7.98
C ARG A 142 0.89 27.45 -8.54
N PHE A 143 1.16 26.18 -8.84
CA PHE A 143 2.49 25.69 -9.19
C PHE A 143 2.53 24.89 -10.51
N ASN A 144 1.40 24.74 -11.21
CA ASN A 144 1.27 23.93 -12.42
C ASN A 144 1.77 22.48 -12.23
N TYR A 145 1.50 21.91 -11.04
CA TYR A 145 1.97 20.59 -10.66
C TYR A 145 0.91 19.85 -9.82
N ILE A 146 0.59 18.62 -10.23
CA ILE A 146 -0.35 17.75 -9.51
C ILE A 146 0.42 16.71 -8.69
N PRO A 147 0.47 16.81 -7.35
CA PRO A 147 1.12 15.81 -6.52
C PRO A 147 0.33 14.49 -6.47
N THR A 148 1.05 13.38 -6.38
CA THR A 148 0.43 12.10 -6.00
C THR A 148 -0.02 12.15 -4.54
N GLU A 149 -1.02 11.35 -4.17
CA GLU A 149 -1.49 11.27 -2.76
C GLU A 149 -0.35 10.86 -1.82
N GLU A 150 0.51 9.93 -2.26
CA GLU A 150 1.71 9.54 -1.52
C GLU A 150 2.65 10.74 -1.26
N LYS A 151 2.85 11.62 -2.24
CA LYS A 151 3.68 12.81 -2.08
C LYS A 151 3.06 13.81 -1.09
N ILE A 152 1.73 13.99 -1.09
CA ILE A 152 1.03 14.81 -0.10
C ILE A 152 1.26 14.28 1.32
N TRP A 153 1.12 12.97 1.53
CA TRP A 153 1.37 12.38 2.85
C TRP A 153 2.85 12.38 3.25
N LYS A 154 3.78 12.32 2.29
CA LYS A 154 5.21 12.44 2.55
C LYS A 154 5.62 13.88 2.90
N SER A 155 5.01 14.89 2.28
CA SER A 155 5.38 16.30 2.52
C SER A 155 5.15 16.71 3.97
N ILE A 156 4.02 16.31 4.58
CA ILE A 156 3.76 16.57 6.00
C ILE A 156 4.70 15.81 6.95
N ARG A 157 5.51 14.87 6.44
CA ARG A 157 6.49 14.07 7.20
C ARG A 157 7.94 14.49 6.95
N GLN A 158 8.16 15.59 6.23
CA GLN A 158 9.49 16.12 5.99
C GLN A 158 10.25 16.43 7.29
N LYS A 159 11.58 16.28 7.25
CA LYS A 159 12.45 16.39 8.43
C LYS A 159 12.44 17.79 9.03
N ASP A 160 12.19 18.80 8.22
CA ASP A 160 12.18 20.22 8.60
C ASP A 160 10.97 20.60 9.44
N ILE A 161 9.92 19.75 9.45
CA ILE A 161 8.74 19.92 10.30
C ILE A 161 8.93 19.09 11.57
N GLU A 162 8.86 19.75 12.73
CA GLU A 162 8.92 19.09 14.04
C GLU A 162 7.82 18.02 14.16
N ARG A 163 8.15 16.86 14.76
CA ARG A 163 7.22 15.72 14.87
C ARG A 163 5.86 16.09 15.45
N LYS A 164 5.81 16.95 16.48
CA LYS A 164 4.55 17.41 17.11
C LYS A 164 3.71 18.25 16.15
N THR A 165 4.35 19.08 15.34
CA THR A 165 3.69 19.94 14.35
C THR A 165 3.07 19.14 13.22
N ARG A 166 3.64 17.99 12.83
CA ARG A 166 3.10 17.10 11.77
C ARG A 166 1.70 16.57 12.06
N TYR A 167 1.32 16.50 13.34
CA TYR A 167 0.00 16.06 13.75
C TYR A 167 -1.09 17.02 13.28
N PHE A 168 -0.82 18.33 13.29
CA PHE A 168 -1.77 19.34 12.87
C PHE A 168 -2.22 19.20 11.40
N PRO A 169 -1.34 19.21 10.39
CA PRO A 169 -1.73 19.03 9.00
C PRO A 169 -2.29 17.62 8.74
N TRP A 170 -1.83 16.59 9.47
CA TRP A 170 -2.43 15.25 9.38
C TRP A 170 -3.90 15.27 9.80
N MET A 171 -4.22 15.86 10.95
CA MET A 171 -5.60 16.01 11.45
C MET A 171 -6.44 16.89 10.52
N ALA A 172 -5.86 17.98 9.99
CA ALA A 172 -6.51 18.88 9.05
C ALA A 172 -6.91 18.16 7.76
N ILE A 173 -5.97 17.44 7.12
CA ILE A 173 -6.24 16.69 5.89
C ILE A 173 -7.30 15.62 6.13
N HIS A 174 -7.28 14.97 7.30
CA HIS A 174 -8.29 14.00 7.67
C HIS A 174 -9.66 14.58 8.05
N ASP A 175 -9.77 15.92 8.20
CA ASP A 175 -10.95 16.59 8.76
C ASP A 175 -11.34 15.99 10.14
N ALA A 176 -10.34 15.85 11.01
CA ALA A 176 -10.47 15.12 12.27
C ALA A 176 -10.67 16.02 13.50
N TYR A 177 -10.62 17.35 13.34
CA TYR A 177 -10.96 18.29 14.41
C TYR A 177 -12.48 18.40 14.56
N MET A 178 -12.94 18.63 15.80
CA MET A 178 -14.36 18.88 16.08
C MET A 178 -14.73 20.33 15.72
N THR A 179 -14.90 20.59 14.42
CA THR A 179 -15.25 21.89 13.85
C THR A 179 -16.33 21.77 12.78
N GLY A 180 -16.99 22.89 12.46
CA GLY A 180 -18.00 22.99 11.42
C GLY A 180 -19.09 21.93 11.51
N THR A 181 -19.31 21.22 10.40
CA THR A 181 -20.38 20.20 10.27
C THR A 181 -20.28 19.03 11.24
N HIS A 182 -19.14 18.82 11.93
CA HIS A 182 -19.06 17.79 12.97
C HIS A 182 -20.00 18.06 14.15
N TRP A 183 -20.36 19.32 14.39
CA TRP A 183 -21.31 19.71 15.43
C TRP A 183 -22.77 19.51 15.01
N LEU A 184 -23.07 19.37 13.71
CA LEU A 184 -24.44 19.20 13.18
C LEU A 184 -24.97 17.76 13.24
N ARG A 185 -24.41 16.93 14.13
CA ARG A 185 -24.87 15.55 14.28
C ARG A 185 -26.25 15.53 14.93
N PRO A 186 -27.21 14.75 14.41
CA PRO A 186 -28.56 14.71 14.98
C PRO A 186 -28.62 14.32 16.47
N SER A 187 -27.61 13.60 16.96
CA SER A 187 -27.51 13.18 18.36
C SER A 187 -27.04 14.28 19.31
N PHE A 188 -26.58 15.43 18.82
CA PHE A 188 -26.12 16.54 19.65
C PHE A 188 -27.26 17.48 19.99
N LYS A 189 -27.24 18.02 21.23
CA LYS A 189 -28.21 19.00 21.69
C LYS A 189 -28.08 20.32 20.90
N PRO A 190 -29.17 21.11 20.76
CA PRO A 190 -29.15 22.36 19.98
C PRO A 190 -28.01 23.31 20.38
N GLU A 191 -27.72 23.44 21.67
CA GLU A 191 -26.67 24.35 22.17
C GLU A 191 -25.26 23.93 21.73
N LEU A 192 -25.06 22.63 21.43
CA LEU A 192 -23.81 22.13 20.85
C LEU A 192 -23.77 22.33 19.34
N GLN A 193 -24.90 22.24 18.66
CA GLN A 193 -24.99 22.43 17.21
C GLN A 193 -24.72 23.88 16.82
N GLU A 194 -25.00 24.86 17.70
CA GLU A 194 -24.63 26.27 17.53
C GLU A 194 -23.13 26.48 17.26
N ARG A 195 -22.26 25.56 17.71
CA ARG A 195 -20.81 25.59 17.45
C ARG A 195 -20.42 25.24 16.02
N ALA A 196 -21.38 24.85 15.17
CA ALA A 196 -21.12 24.56 13.77
C ALA A 196 -20.85 25.81 12.95
N CYS A 197 -21.37 26.97 13.38
CA CYS A 197 -21.31 28.22 12.65
C CYS A 197 -20.55 29.28 13.43
N CYS A 198 -19.83 30.14 12.70
CA CYS A 198 -19.09 31.25 13.28
C CYS A 198 -20.07 32.32 13.76
N LYS A 199 -19.93 32.78 15.01
CA LYS A 199 -20.82 33.80 15.60
C LYS A 199 -20.68 35.21 14.98
N HIS A 200 -19.65 35.42 14.18
CA HIS A 200 -19.36 36.74 13.59
C HIS A 200 -19.90 36.90 12.17
N CYS A 201 -19.90 35.82 11.38
CA CYS A 201 -20.27 35.88 9.96
C CYS A 201 -21.19 34.74 9.51
N ASP A 202 -21.69 33.93 10.44
CA ASP A 202 -22.67 32.84 10.26
C ASP A 202 -22.27 31.72 9.26
N ALA A 203 -21.04 31.75 8.74
CA ALA A 203 -20.50 30.69 7.90
C ALA A 203 -20.18 29.43 8.74
N ILE A 204 -20.14 28.26 8.09
CA ILE A 204 -19.70 27.03 8.74
C ILE A 204 -18.27 27.21 9.26
N GLU A 205 -18.09 27.00 10.55
CA GLU A 205 -16.81 27.21 11.26
C GLU A 205 -15.93 25.97 11.15
N ASP A 206 -15.54 25.61 9.92
CA ASP A 206 -14.55 24.57 9.66
C ASP A 206 -13.11 25.13 9.72
N LEU A 207 -12.11 24.25 9.56
CA LEU A 207 -10.71 24.66 9.69
C LEU A 207 -10.27 25.64 8.58
N GLU A 208 -10.82 25.53 7.36
CA GLU A 208 -10.53 26.50 6.29
C GLU A 208 -11.10 27.87 6.67
N HIS A 209 -12.33 27.90 7.19
CA HIS A 209 -12.95 29.12 7.64
C HIS A 209 -12.13 29.80 8.74
N ILE A 210 -11.82 29.07 9.81
CA ILE A 210 -11.07 29.57 10.97
C ILE A 210 -9.70 30.15 10.55
N LEU A 211 -8.97 29.45 9.68
CA LEU A 211 -7.59 29.82 9.34
C LEU A 211 -7.50 30.85 8.21
N ILE A 212 -8.40 30.81 7.23
CA ILE A 212 -8.20 31.50 5.93
C ILE A 212 -9.37 32.41 5.53
N ARG A 213 -10.61 32.15 5.93
CA ARG A 213 -11.78 32.89 5.42
C ARG A 213 -12.45 33.84 6.43
N CYS A 214 -12.31 33.59 7.73
CA CYS A 214 -13.01 34.37 8.75
C CYS A 214 -12.50 35.81 8.82
N SER A 215 -13.40 36.78 8.85
CA SER A 215 -13.07 38.22 8.96
C SER A 215 -12.83 38.69 10.41
N THR A 216 -12.86 37.78 11.39
CA THR A 216 -12.63 38.12 12.80
C THR A 216 -11.17 38.55 13.01
N THR A 217 -10.98 39.57 13.85
CA THR A 217 -9.67 40.24 14.07
C THR A 217 -8.51 39.29 14.41
N GLY A 218 -8.78 38.19 15.12
CA GLY A 218 -7.75 37.23 15.52
C GLY A 218 -6.98 36.64 14.35
N GLN A 219 -7.65 36.35 13.23
CA GLN A 219 -7.01 35.78 12.05
C GLN A 219 -6.05 36.78 11.39
N GLN A 220 -6.48 38.03 11.24
CA GLN A 220 -5.66 39.12 10.67
C GLN A 220 -4.40 39.38 11.51
N ILE A 221 -4.51 39.36 12.84
CA ILE A 221 -3.36 39.55 13.74
C ILE A 221 -2.34 38.43 13.55
N ILE A 222 -2.78 37.17 13.51
CA ILE A 222 -1.88 36.03 13.32
C ILE A 222 -1.18 36.10 11.97
N TRP A 223 -1.90 36.39 10.88
CA TRP A 223 -1.28 36.54 9.56
C TRP A 223 -0.33 37.73 9.49
N GLY A 224 -0.65 38.84 10.16
CA GLY A 224 0.26 39.98 10.30
C GLY A 224 1.55 39.62 11.05
N LEU A 225 1.47 38.85 12.13
CA LEU A 225 2.67 38.35 12.83
C LEU A 225 3.49 37.39 11.96
N VAL A 226 2.81 36.50 11.24
CA VAL A 226 3.44 35.57 10.31
C VAL A 226 4.16 36.33 9.19
N GLU A 227 3.60 37.45 8.73
CA GLU A 227 4.25 38.33 7.76
C GLU A 227 5.56 38.95 8.24
N THR A 228 5.77 39.08 9.56
CA THR A 228 7.01 39.62 10.13
C THR A 228 8.12 38.57 10.31
N LEU A 229 7.82 37.28 10.15
CA LEU A 229 8.79 36.20 10.32
C LEU A 229 9.69 35.98 9.08
N TRP A 230 9.38 36.65 7.98
CA TRP A 230 10.07 36.58 6.70
C TRP A 230 10.28 37.98 6.11
#